data_AF-A0A072N3K2-F1
#
_entry.id   AF-A0A072N3K2-F1
#
_cell.length_a   1.000
_cell.length_b   1.000
_cell.length_c   1.000
_cell.angle_alpha   90.00
_cell.angle_beta   90.00
_cell.angle_gamma   90.00
#
_symmetry.space_group_name_H-M   'P 1'
#
loop_
_entity.id
_entity.type
_entity.pdbx_description
1 polymer ?
#
loop_
_entity_poly.entity_id
_entity_poly.type
_entity_poly.pdbx_seq_one_letter_code
_entity_poly.pdbx_strand_id
1 'polypeptide(L)'
;MNDIAMPANAIQSVSAFDEANWPLRNINLTGLTWPARVAGSESKRPLLMLHGWLDNSLTFVKLAPELAGQRTVHGIDMAGHGRSGHRPAGQSYLLMDYVADLAELIEEHIHEVDPVPVDLVGHSLGGIVCALYAAAFPENVRKLVMIDSLGAISRPVEETIPQLRKSIRKRISGSGRQVVYPDIATAAKAREGGLSPLSPEAALTLIPRNMKPASGGYVWRTDPRLRHPSPLMMTEEQVYASLRSIQTPTLFVRAEKGLLSYRKGLDERADAIPDLKIAHVPGGHHCHLDGDTGPVVEAIMKFLGDE
;
A
#
# COMPACT_ATOMS: atom_id res chain seq x y z
N MET A 1 -9.42 15.69 28.05
CA MET A 1 -8.28 16.45 28.64
C MET A 1 -7.04 15.59 28.47
N ASN A 2 -6.10 15.81 27.55
CA ASN A 2 -5.89 16.87 26.58
C ASN A 2 -5.52 16.23 25.24
N ASP A 3 -6.27 16.57 24.19
CA ASP A 3 -5.82 16.41 22.81
C ASP A 3 -4.60 17.31 22.60
N ILE A 4 -3.42 16.72 22.58
CA ILE A 4 -2.22 17.43 22.14
C ILE A 4 -2.18 17.28 20.63
N ALA A 5 -2.78 18.29 19.99
CA ALA A 5 -2.70 18.52 18.56
C ALA A 5 -1.24 18.45 18.11
N MET A 6 -1.01 17.68 17.04
CA MET A 6 0.24 17.68 16.29
C MET A 6 0.59 19.12 15.87
N PRO A 7 1.86 19.53 15.91
CA PRO A 7 2.24 20.88 15.47
C PRO A 7 1.85 21.09 14.00
N ALA A 8 0.98 22.07 13.76
CA ALA A 8 0.27 22.34 12.51
C ALA A 8 1.13 22.86 11.34
N ASN A 9 2.47 22.88 11.46
CA ASN A 9 3.35 23.62 10.55
C ASN A 9 4.27 22.75 9.67
N ALA A 10 3.92 21.49 9.40
CA ALA A 10 4.62 20.65 8.42
C ALA A 10 3.73 20.14 7.27
N ILE A 11 2.46 20.55 7.19
CA ILE A 11 1.46 20.02 6.23
C ILE A 11 0.71 21.17 5.51
N GLN A 12 1.24 22.40 5.50
CA GLN A 12 0.49 23.58 5.04
C GLN A 12 0.35 23.76 3.51
N SER A 13 0.65 22.74 2.69
CA SER A 13 0.36 22.80 1.24
C SER A 13 -0.20 21.51 0.65
N VAL A 14 -0.63 20.55 1.47
CA VAL A 14 -1.28 19.32 0.98
C VAL A 14 -2.79 19.58 0.98
N SER A 15 -3.45 19.35 -0.15
CA SER A 15 -4.93 19.40 -0.26
C SER A 15 -5.58 18.69 0.93
N ALA A 16 -6.63 19.29 1.49
CA ALA A 16 -7.36 18.74 2.64
C ALA A 16 -7.81 17.29 2.36
N PHE A 17 -7.35 16.37 3.19
CA PHE A 17 -7.87 15.01 3.29
C PHE A 17 -8.59 14.86 4.63
N ASP A 18 -9.56 13.95 4.66
CA ASP A 18 -10.26 13.57 5.87
C ASP A 18 -9.77 12.22 6.37
N GLU A 19 -9.72 12.02 7.70
CA GLU A 19 -9.50 10.69 8.25
C GLU A 19 -10.74 9.85 8.03
N ALA A 20 -10.55 8.64 7.53
CA ALA A 20 -11.62 7.67 7.32
C ALA A 20 -11.42 6.43 8.18
N ASN A 21 -12.54 5.76 8.46
CA ASN A 21 -12.61 4.62 9.35
C ASN A 21 -13.55 3.55 8.78
N TRP A 22 -13.02 2.36 8.55
CA TRP A 22 -13.74 1.21 8.01
C TRP A 22 -13.66 0.04 9.00
N PRO A 23 -14.65 -0.09 9.91
CA PRO A 23 -14.72 -1.23 10.80
C PRO A 23 -14.99 -2.51 10.00
N LEU A 24 -14.04 -3.45 10.04
CA LEU A 24 -14.23 -4.82 9.57
C LEU A 24 -14.53 -5.72 10.77
N ARG A 25 -14.95 -6.96 10.50
CA ARG A 25 -15.37 -7.94 11.51
C ARG A 25 -14.33 -8.16 12.61
N ASN A 26 -13.05 -8.19 12.28
CA ASN A 26 -11.97 -8.54 13.22
C ASN A 26 -10.93 -7.43 13.41
N ILE A 27 -11.04 -6.32 12.70
CA ILE A 27 -10.06 -5.24 12.70
C ILE A 27 -10.71 -3.95 12.23
N ASN A 28 -10.23 -2.83 12.75
CA ASN A 28 -10.66 -1.52 12.26
C ASN A 28 -9.59 -0.95 11.33
N LEU A 29 -9.92 -0.83 10.05
CA LEU A 29 -9.07 -0.14 9.10
C LEU A 29 -9.32 1.36 9.17
N THR A 30 -8.29 2.14 8.89
CA THR A 30 -8.33 3.59 8.83
C THR A 30 -7.62 4.05 7.57
N GLY A 31 -7.68 5.34 7.27
CA GLY A 31 -6.97 5.87 6.12
C GLY A 31 -7.27 7.34 5.91
N LEU A 32 -6.92 7.81 4.73
CA LEU A 32 -7.15 9.18 4.29
C LEU A 32 -8.10 9.17 3.10
N THR A 33 -9.05 10.10 3.11
CA THR A 33 -9.99 10.30 2.02
C THR A 33 -9.77 11.68 1.41
N TRP A 34 -9.62 11.73 0.10
CA TRP A 34 -9.59 12.96 -0.67
C TRP A 34 -10.94 13.08 -1.40
N PRO A 35 -11.83 14.00 -0.97
CA PRO A 35 -13.14 14.17 -1.60
C PRO A 35 -13.01 14.69 -3.03
N ALA A 36 -14.02 14.43 -3.86
CA ALA A 36 -14.09 14.96 -5.20
C ALA A 36 -13.99 16.50 -5.19
N ARG A 37 -13.12 17.08 -6.02
CA ARG A 37 -12.92 18.54 -6.09
C ARG A 37 -14.14 19.28 -6.65
N VAL A 38 -14.97 18.61 -7.46
CA VAL A 38 -16.17 19.20 -8.06
C VAL A 38 -17.41 18.64 -7.37
N ALA A 39 -18.08 19.49 -6.59
CA ALA A 39 -19.32 19.14 -5.90
C ALA A 39 -20.41 18.72 -6.90
N GLY A 40 -21.09 17.60 -6.62
CA GLY A 40 -22.15 17.06 -7.48
C GLY A 40 -21.67 16.37 -8.75
N SER A 41 -20.35 16.24 -8.96
CA SER A 41 -19.78 15.44 -10.05
C SER A 41 -19.22 14.10 -9.58
N GLU A 42 -19.60 13.62 -8.40
CA GLU A 42 -19.11 12.34 -7.87
C GLU A 42 -19.35 11.25 -8.91
N SER A 43 -18.27 10.90 -9.62
CA SER A 43 -18.21 9.70 -10.40
C SER A 43 -18.55 8.59 -9.43
N LYS A 44 -19.48 7.72 -9.83
CA LYS A 44 -19.82 6.51 -9.09
C LYS A 44 -18.63 5.56 -8.91
N ARG A 45 -17.43 5.88 -9.40
CA ARG A 45 -16.26 4.99 -9.46
C ARG A 45 -15.27 5.34 -8.34
N PRO A 46 -15.44 4.78 -7.12
CA PRO A 46 -14.50 4.99 -6.03
C PRO A 46 -13.13 4.44 -6.41
N LEU A 47 -12.08 5.11 -5.93
CA LEU A 47 -10.70 4.70 -6.13
C LEU A 47 -10.06 4.38 -4.79
N LEU A 48 -9.57 3.15 -4.64
CA LEU A 48 -8.87 2.70 -3.43
C LEU A 48 -7.37 2.60 -3.70
N MET A 49 -6.57 3.09 -2.74
CA MET A 49 -5.12 3.09 -2.81
C MET A 49 -4.49 2.31 -1.66
N LEU A 50 -3.64 1.33 -1.96
CA LEU A 50 -2.98 0.47 -0.96
C LEU A 50 -1.46 0.69 -0.98
N HIS A 51 -0.88 0.99 0.18
CA HIS A 51 0.52 1.37 0.35
C HIS A 51 1.50 0.18 0.36
N GLY A 52 2.81 0.46 0.32
CA GLY A 52 3.88 -0.52 0.47
C GLY A 52 4.10 -1.01 1.90
N TRP A 53 4.87 -2.09 2.07
CA TRP A 53 5.16 -2.65 3.39
C TRP A 53 5.84 -1.64 4.33
N LEU A 54 5.34 -1.51 5.57
CA LEU A 54 5.79 -0.56 6.60
C LEU A 54 5.53 0.93 6.30
N ASP A 55 4.88 1.26 5.19
CA ASP A 55 4.42 2.63 4.91
C ASP A 55 3.01 2.84 5.52
N ASN A 56 2.26 3.82 5.00
CA ASN A 56 0.89 4.16 5.37
C ASN A 56 0.27 5.03 4.24
N SER A 57 -1.00 5.41 4.39
CA SER A 57 -1.76 6.19 3.41
C SER A 57 -1.18 7.56 3.07
N LEU A 58 -0.31 8.16 3.90
CA LEU A 58 0.41 9.38 3.52
C LEU A 58 1.34 9.15 2.33
N THR A 59 1.63 7.91 1.93
CA THR A 59 2.39 7.67 0.70
C THR A 59 1.73 8.24 -0.55
N PHE A 60 0.42 8.53 -0.49
CA PHE A 60 -0.35 9.01 -1.62
C PHE A 60 -0.59 10.52 -1.61
N VAL A 61 -0.03 11.29 -0.67
CA VAL A 61 -0.35 12.73 -0.54
C VAL A 61 -0.04 13.58 -1.77
N LYS A 62 0.88 13.13 -2.64
CA LYS A 62 1.21 13.80 -3.90
C LYS A 62 0.42 13.28 -5.11
N LEU A 63 -0.16 12.08 -5.01
CA LEU A 63 -0.87 11.42 -6.10
C LEU A 63 -2.40 11.50 -5.96
N ALA A 64 -2.92 11.17 -4.78
CA ALA A 64 -4.37 11.14 -4.53
C ALA A 64 -5.10 12.45 -4.84
N PRO A 65 -4.54 13.66 -4.51
CA PRO A 65 -5.21 14.91 -4.84
C PRO A 65 -5.43 15.08 -6.34
N GLU A 66 -4.44 14.67 -7.15
CA GLU A 66 -4.51 14.74 -8.62
C GLU A 66 -5.57 13.80 -9.19
N LEU A 67 -5.81 12.67 -8.52
CA LEU A 67 -6.85 11.70 -8.91
C LEU A 67 -8.25 12.05 -8.39
N ALA A 68 -8.35 12.92 -7.37
CA ALA A 68 -9.60 13.34 -6.73
C ALA A 68 -10.39 14.42 -7.51
N GLY A 69 -10.16 14.56 -8.82
CA GLY A 69 -10.83 15.58 -9.64
C GLY A 69 -12.36 15.42 -9.67
N GLN A 70 -12.85 14.25 -10.10
CA GLN A 70 -14.28 13.95 -10.26
C GLN A 70 -14.73 12.75 -9.42
N ARG A 71 -13.93 12.30 -8.46
CA ARG A 71 -14.24 11.12 -7.65
C ARG A 71 -13.61 11.25 -6.27
N THR A 72 -14.16 10.49 -5.33
CA THR A 72 -13.53 10.30 -4.03
C THR A 72 -12.42 9.26 -4.13
N VAL A 73 -11.28 9.57 -3.50
CA VAL A 73 -10.10 8.70 -3.44
C VAL A 73 -9.84 8.31 -1.99
N HIS A 74 -9.68 7.02 -1.72
CA HIS A 74 -9.41 6.50 -0.39
C HIS A 74 -8.02 5.84 -0.34
N GLY A 75 -7.11 6.39 0.45
CA GLY A 75 -5.83 5.75 0.79
C GLY A 75 -5.97 4.96 2.08
N ILE A 76 -5.82 3.64 2.01
CA ILE A 76 -6.08 2.72 3.12
C ILE A 76 -4.79 2.46 3.89
N ASP A 77 -4.81 2.64 5.21
CA ASP A 77 -3.81 2.04 6.09
C ASP A 77 -4.14 0.55 6.27
N MET A 78 -3.30 -0.34 5.78
CA MET A 78 -3.52 -1.78 5.96
C MET A 78 -3.35 -2.19 7.43
N ALA A 79 -3.89 -3.35 7.81
CA ALA A 79 -3.77 -3.91 9.16
C ALA A 79 -2.33 -3.79 9.71
N GLY A 80 -2.19 -3.29 10.95
CA GLY A 80 -0.90 -3.11 11.62
C GLY A 80 -0.05 -1.92 11.14
N HIS A 81 -0.52 -1.17 10.15
CA HIS A 81 0.17 0.01 9.59
C HIS A 81 -0.61 1.29 9.89
N GLY A 82 0.10 2.43 9.77
CA GLY A 82 -0.48 3.75 9.98
C GLY A 82 -1.35 3.79 11.24
N ARG A 83 -2.59 4.26 11.12
CA ARG A 83 -3.54 4.36 12.25
C ARG A 83 -4.49 3.16 12.37
N SER A 84 -4.37 2.15 11.50
CA SER A 84 -5.22 0.97 11.53
C SER A 84 -4.95 0.09 12.74
N GLY A 85 -5.97 -0.69 13.11
CA GLY A 85 -5.88 -1.65 14.20
C GLY A 85 -4.76 -2.66 14.00
N HIS A 86 -4.30 -3.25 15.10
CA HIS A 86 -3.41 -4.40 15.06
C HIS A 86 -4.24 -5.67 15.10
N ARG A 87 -3.83 -6.71 14.35
CA ARG A 87 -4.47 -8.02 14.47
C ARG A 87 -4.38 -8.54 15.92
N PRO A 88 -5.33 -9.36 16.41
CA PRO A 88 -5.28 -9.91 17.77
C PRO A 88 -3.97 -10.63 18.10
N ALA A 89 -3.67 -10.77 19.40
CA ALA A 89 -2.51 -11.54 19.86
C ALA A 89 -2.57 -12.98 19.31
N GLY A 90 -1.42 -13.51 18.87
CA GLY A 90 -1.32 -14.85 18.27
C GLY A 90 -1.60 -14.92 16.77
N GLN A 91 -2.20 -13.89 16.16
CA GLN A 91 -2.35 -13.80 14.71
C GLN A 91 -1.09 -13.25 14.01
N SER A 92 -0.89 -13.69 12.77
CA SER A 92 0.15 -13.22 11.85
C SER A 92 -0.43 -12.23 10.83
N TYR A 93 0.45 -11.57 10.08
CA TYR A 93 0.06 -10.72 8.94
C TYR A 93 0.45 -11.43 7.64
N LEU A 94 -0.40 -12.35 7.17
CA LEU A 94 -0.15 -13.08 5.93
C LEU A 94 -0.67 -12.25 4.74
N LEU A 95 -0.09 -12.49 3.56
CA LEU A 95 -0.49 -11.78 2.34
C LEU A 95 -1.99 -11.91 2.07
N MET A 96 -2.53 -13.13 2.20
CA MET A 96 -3.94 -13.40 1.94
C MET A 96 -4.87 -12.76 2.96
N ASP A 97 -4.38 -12.46 4.17
CA ASP A 97 -5.19 -11.74 5.16
C ASP A 97 -5.44 -10.29 4.70
N TYR A 98 -4.48 -9.65 4.00
CA TYR A 98 -4.72 -8.32 3.43
C TYR A 98 -5.67 -8.34 2.24
N VAL A 99 -5.65 -9.42 1.44
CA VAL A 99 -6.62 -9.61 0.34
C VAL A 99 -8.02 -9.78 0.91
N ALA A 100 -8.16 -10.56 2.00
CA ALA A 100 -9.43 -10.72 2.70
C ALA A 100 -9.92 -9.40 3.31
N ASP A 101 -9.04 -8.64 3.98
CA ASP A 101 -9.40 -7.33 4.53
C ASP A 101 -9.87 -6.36 3.41
N LEU A 102 -9.21 -6.36 2.24
CA LEU A 102 -9.62 -5.54 1.08
C LEU A 102 -10.98 -5.97 0.54
N ALA A 103 -11.22 -7.29 0.41
CA ALA A 103 -12.50 -7.81 -0.05
C ALA A 103 -13.65 -7.42 0.89
N GLU A 104 -13.45 -7.56 2.20
CA GLU A 104 -14.44 -7.16 3.21
C GLU A 104 -14.67 -5.64 3.20
N LEU A 105 -13.61 -4.84 3.03
CA LEU A 105 -13.75 -3.37 2.91
C LEU A 105 -14.59 -3.00 1.68
N ILE A 106 -14.33 -3.61 0.53
CA ILE A 106 -15.06 -3.30 -0.71
C ILE A 106 -16.53 -3.71 -0.56
N GLU A 107 -16.80 -4.91 -0.09
CA GLU A 107 -18.17 -5.41 0.05
C GLU A 107 -18.99 -4.58 1.05
N GLU A 108 -18.47 -4.38 2.26
CA GLU A 108 -19.23 -3.84 3.39
C GLU A 108 -19.23 -2.30 3.44
N HIS A 109 -18.26 -1.61 2.82
CA HIS A 109 -18.14 -0.15 2.92
C HIS A 109 -18.22 0.59 1.60
N ILE A 110 -17.94 -0.08 0.49
CA ILE A 110 -17.93 0.57 -0.83
C ILE A 110 -19.18 0.18 -1.60
N HIS A 111 -19.43 -1.13 -1.77
CA HIS A 111 -20.57 -1.64 -2.51
C HIS A 111 -21.91 -1.45 -1.79
N GLU A 112 -21.93 -1.39 -0.46
CA GLU A 112 -23.14 -0.99 0.29
C GLU A 112 -23.63 0.42 -0.09
N VAL A 113 -22.71 1.32 -0.46
CA VAL A 113 -23.04 2.70 -0.85
C VAL A 113 -23.36 2.78 -2.34
N ASP A 114 -22.51 2.19 -3.20
CA ASP A 114 -22.77 2.05 -4.63
C ASP A 114 -22.13 0.75 -5.16
N PRO A 115 -22.93 -0.25 -5.60
CA PRO A 115 -22.44 -1.57 -6.00
C PRO A 115 -21.88 -1.54 -7.43
N VAL A 116 -20.83 -0.75 -7.64
CA VAL A 116 -20.14 -0.64 -8.93
C VAL A 116 -18.65 -0.97 -8.79
N PRO A 117 -18.04 -1.52 -9.86
CA PRO A 117 -16.63 -1.92 -9.80
C PRO A 117 -15.70 -0.75 -9.46
N VAL A 118 -14.72 -1.01 -8.60
CA VAL A 118 -13.79 -0.01 -8.08
C VAL A 118 -12.54 0.11 -8.95
N ASP A 119 -11.85 1.26 -8.88
CA ASP A 119 -10.48 1.37 -9.38
C ASP A 119 -9.50 1.09 -8.24
N LEU A 120 -8.47 0.28 -8.51
CA LEU A 120 -7.45 -0.06 -7.53
C LEU A 120 -6.08 0.50 -7.93
N VAL A 121 -5.42 1.19 -7.02
CA VAL A 121 -4.03 1.65 -7.17
C VAL A 121 -3.20 1.08 -6.02
N GLY A 122 -2.25 0.21 -6.31
CA GLY A 122 -1.41 -0.40 -5.29
C GLY A 122 0.06 -0.10 -5.50
N HIS A 123 0.75 0.35 -4.46
CA HIS A 123 2.21 0.48 -4.45
C HIS A 123 2.84 -0.73 -3.79
N SER A 124 3.85 -1.35 -4.44
CA SER A 124 4.65 -2.42 -3.84
C SER A 124 3.77 -3.54 -3.25
N LEU A 125 3.80 -3.79 -1.93
CA LEU A 125 2.90 -4.72 -1.25
C LEU A 125 1.42 -4.49 -1.59
N GLY A 126 0.96 -3.24 -1.58
CA GLY A 126 -0.41 -2.90 -1.95
C GLY A 126 -0.73 -3.25 -3.40
N GLY A 127 0.24 -3.12 -4.31
CA GLY A 127 0.11 -3.60 -5.70
C GLY A 127 -0.09 -5.11 -5.78
N ILE A 128 0.62 -5.87 -4.95
CA ILE A 128 0.47 -7.33 -4.85
C ILE A 128 -0.92 -7.69 -4.34
N VAL A 129 -1.40 -7.01 -3.29
CA VAL A 129 -2.73 -7.24 -2.71
C VAL A 129 -3.82 -6.93 -3.72
N CYS A 130 -3.75 -5.78 -4.40
CA CYS A 130 -4.70 -5.39 -5.44
C CYS A 130 -4.71 -6.38 -6.62
N ALA A 131 -3.54 -6.86 -7.05
CA ALA A 131 -3.43 -7.85 -8.13
C ALA A 131 -4.09 -9.20 -7.76
N LEU A 132 -3.86 -9.69 -6.55
CA LEU A 132 -4.50 -10.92 -6.07
C LEU A 132 -6.02 -10.76 -5.92
N TYR A 133 -6.48 -9.61 -5.43
CA TYR A 133 -7.91 -9.31 -5.35
C TYR A 133 -8.55 -9.24 -6.74
N ALA A 134 -7.95 -8.50 -7.67
CA ALA A 134 -8.45 -8.36 -9.05
C ALA A 134 -8.44 -9.68 -9.82
N ALA A 135 -7.51 -10.60 -9.54
CA ALA A 135 -7.51 -11.94 -10.09
C ALA A 135 -8.63 -12.83 -9.51
N ALA A 136 -8.99 -12.64 -8.24
CA ALA A 136 -10.00 -13.43 -7.54
C ALA A 136 -11.44 -12.92 -7.78
N PHE A 137 -11.62 -11.60 -7.91
CA PHE A 137 -12.91 -10.92 -8.05
C PHE A 137 -12.87 -9.91 -9.20
N PRO A 138 -12.61 -10.35 -10.46
CA PRO A 138 -12.48 -9.45 -11.60
C PRO A 138 -13.74 -8.61 -11.85
N GLU A 139 -14.92 -9.10 -11.48
CA GLU A 139 -16.20 -8.40 -11.58
C GLU A 139 -16.28 -7.14 -10.70
N ASN A 140 -15.48 -7.08 -9.63
CA ASN A 140 -15.48 -5.98 -8.66
C ASN A 140 -14.43 -4.91 -8.96
N VAL A 141 -13.61 -5.09 -10.01
CA VAL A 141 -12.51 -4.18 -10.34
C VAL A 141 -12.68 -3.69 -11.77
N ARG A 142 -12.67 -2.37 -11.97
CA ARG A 142 -12.73 -1.76 -13.30
C ARG A 142 -11.34 -1.61 -13.91
N LYS A 143 -10.40 -1.04 -13.14
CA LYS A 143 -9.01 -0.83 -13.55
C LYS A 143 -8.05 -1.10 -12.40
N LEU A 144 -6.92 -1.71 -12.72
CA LEU A 144 -5.84 -2.00 -11.78
C LEU A 144 -4.59 -1.19 -12.15
N VAL A 145 -4.00 -0.50 -11.18
CA VAL A 145 -2.70 0.16 -11.29
C VAL A 145 -1.75 -0.45 -10.27
N MET A 146 -0.60 -0.92 -10.73
CA MET A 146 0.49 -1.39 -9.88
C MET A 146 1.69 -0.44 -10.01
N ILE A 147 2.10 0.19 -8.90
CA ILE A 147 3.25 1.08 -8.84
C ILE A 147 4.44 0.31 -8.28
N ASP A 148 5.44 0.09 -9.13
CA ASP A 148 6.65 -0.69 -8.85
C ASP A 148 6.36 -2.03 -8.14
N SER A 149 5.31 -2.71 -8.62
CA SER A 149 4.80 -4.00 -8.17
C SER A 149 4.40 -4.86 -9.37
N LEU A 150 4.70 -6.16 -9.35
CA LEU A 150 4.28 -7.10 -10.39
C LEU A 150 4.12 -8.52 -9.83
N GLY A 151 3.08 -8.71 -9.01
CA GLY A 151 2.77 -9.96 -8.32
C GLY A 151 3.67 -10.27 -7.12
N ALA A 152 3.28 -11.29 -6.35
CA ALA A 152 3.92 -11.60 -5.08
C ALA A 152 5.42 -11.93 -5.19
N ILE A 153 6.14 -11.71 -4.09
CA ILE A 153 7.51 -12.21 -3.93
C ILE A 153 7.43 -13.74 -3.76
N SER A 154 8.13 -14.44 -4.64
CA SER A 154 8.16 -15.90 -4.68
C SER A 154 9.43 -16.47 -4.04
N ARG A 155 9.39 -17.76 -3.71
CA ARG A 155 10.58 -18.54 -3.33
C ARG A 155 10.57 -19.92 -4.01
N PRO A 156 11.75 -20.52 -4.27
CA PRO A 156 11.84 -21.91 -4.74
C PRO A 156 11.19 -22.89 -3.76
N VAL A 157 10.68 -24.01 -4.28
CA VAL A 157 9.96 -25.02 -3.48
C VAL A 157 10.83 -25.63 -2.39
N GLU A 158 12.14 -25.73 -2.62
CA GLU A 158 13.14 -26.26 -1.69
C GLU A 158 13.25 -25.39 -0.42
N GLU A 159 12.89 -24.11 -0.51
CA GLU A 159 12.92 -23.19 0.64
C GLU A 159 11.68 -23.29 1.53
N THR A 160 10.66 -24.06 1.17
CA THR A 160 9.38 -24.16 1.91
C THR A 160 9.59 -24.51 3.38
N ILE A 161 10.30 -25.60 3.68
CA ILE A 161 10.54 -26.05 5.06
C ILE A 161 11.54 -25.15 5.81
N PRO A 162 12.68 -24.74 5.22
CA PRO A 162 13.57 -23.74 5.83
C PRO A 162 12.85 -22.44 6.20
N GLN A 163 11.97 -21.92 5.34
CA GLN A 163 11.20 -20.70 5.56
C GLN A 163 10.18 -20.88 6.68
N LEU A 164 9.43 -22.00 6.70
CA LEU A 164 8.52 -22.34 7.78
C LEU A 164 9.24 -22.38 9.12
N ARG A 165 10.39 -23.06 9.20
CA ARG A 165 11.23 -23.13 10.39
C ARG A 165 11.68 -21.73 10.85
N LYS A 166 12.11 -20.88 9.92
CA LYS A 166 12.52 -19.50 10.20
C LYS A 166 11.38 -18.68 10.77
N SER A 167 10.18 -18.78 10.18
CA SER A 167 8.98 -18.09 10.64
C SER A 167 8.58 -18.53 12.05
N ILE A 168 8.50 -19.84 12.31
CA ILE A 168 8.15 -20.39 13.64
C ILE A 168 9.15 -19.95 14.71
N ARG A 169 10.47 -20.07 14.45
CA ARG A 169 11.51 -19.61 15.38
C ARG A 169 11.38 -18.12 15.69
N LYS A 170 11.04 -17.32 14.68
CA LYS A 170 10.86 -15.88 14.88
C LYS A 170 9.58 -15.57 15.68
N ARG A 171 8.50 -16.32 15.45
CA ARG A 171 7.25 -16.20 16.23
C ARG A 171 7.49 -16.55 17.70
N ILE A 172 8.22 -17.63 17.99
CA ILE A 172 8.56 -18.05 19.37
C ILE A 172 9.45 -17.00 20.07
N SER A 173 10.45 -16.47 19.38
CA SER A 173 11.33 -15.44 19.96
C SER A 173 10.68 -14.06 20.07
N GLY A 174 9.52 -13.85 19.45
CA GLY A 174 8.75 -12.63 19.51
C GLY A 174 9.41 -11.44 18.78
N SER A 175 8.80 -10.28 18.98
CA SER A 175 9.33 -9.00 18.52
C SER A 175 10.38 -8.46 19.49
N GLY A 176 11.46 -7.88 18.97
CA GLY A 176 12.46 -7.21 19.81
C GLY A 176 11.88 -5.99 20.53
N ARG A 177 12.66 -5.43 21.46
CA ARG A 177 12.27 -4.20 22.17
C ARG A 177 12.02 -3.06 21.18
N GLN A 178 10.99 -2.26 21.41
CA GLN A 178 10.75 -1.06 20.62
C GLN A 178 11.88 -0.06 20.84
N VAL A 179 12.36 0.52 19.75
CA VAL A 179 13.31 1.64 19.77
C VAL A 179 12.53 2.92 20.06
N VAL A 180 13.01 3.70 21.03
CA VAL A 180 12.51 5.05 21.31
C VAL A 180 13.38 6.03 20.55
N TYR A 181 12.76 6.88 19.75
CA TYR A 181 13.39 7.96 19.01
C TYR A 181 13.12 9.28 19.75
N PRO A 182 14.11 10.17 19.91
CA PRO A 182 13.90 11.44 20.62
C PRO A 182 12.87 12.34 19.92
N ASP A 183 12.82 12.29 18.59
CA ASP A 183 11.91 13.06 17.76
C ASP A 183 11.58 12.34 16.43
N ILE A 184 10.59 12.87 15.71
CA ILE A 184 10.15 12.35 14.40
C ILE A 184 11.26 12.48 13.35
N ALA A 185 12.06 13.55 13.38
CA ALA A 185 13.12 13.77 12.40
C ALA A 185 14.20 12.69 12.47
N THR A 186 14.55 12.24 13.68
CA THR A 186 15.49 11.14 13.91
C THR A 186 14.93 9.82 13.40
N ALA A 187 13.64 9.56 13.62
CA ALA A 187 12.97 8.39 13.07
C ALA A 187 12.91 8.43 11.52
N ALA A 188 12.67 9.62 10.95
CA ALA A 188 12.67 9.82 9.50
C ALA A 188 14.04 9.60 8.89
N LYS A 189 15.10 10.12 9.52
CA LYS A 189 16.48 9.90 9.09
C LYS A 189 16.85 8.42 9.06
N ALA A 190 16.37 7.64 10.03
CA ALA A 190 16.59 6.19 10.04
C ALA A 190 15.86 5.46 8.89
N ARG A 191 14.75 6.01 8.39
CA ARG A 191 13.99 5.43 7.26
C ARG A 191 14.62 5.72 5.90
N GLU A 192 15.34 6.84 5.73
CA GLU A 192 16.00 7.23 4.47
C GLU A 192 16.92 6.12 3.94
N GLY A 193 17.65 5.41 4.82
CA GLY A 193 18.61 4.35 4.46
C GLY A 193 18.03 2.93 4.41
N GLY A 194 16.70 2.77 4.37
CA GLY A 194 16.04 1.47 4.35
C GLY A 194 16.23 0.68 3.04
N LEU A 195 15.60 -0.50 2.95
CA LEU A 195 15.63 -1.35 1.75
C LEU A 195 15.14 -0.62 0.48
N SER A 196 14.22 0.32 0.65
CA SER A 196 13.76 1.25 -0.37
C SER A 196 14.09 2.66 0.10
N PRO A 197 15.22 3.24 -0.35
CA PRO A 197 15.65 4.55 0.09
C PRO A 197 14.61 5.63 -0.21
N LEU A 198 14.55 6.64 0.67
CA LEU A 198 13.69 7.81 0.53
C LEU A 198 14.54 9.07 0.67
N SER A 199 14.16 10.13 -0.02
CA SER A 199 14.64 11.47 0.28
C SER A 199 14.22 11.89 1.70
N PRO A 200 14.93 12.87 2.30
CA PRO A 200 14.52 13.43 3.59
C PRO A 200 13.07 13.94 3.59
N GLU A 201 12.60 14.54 2.48
CA GLU A 201 11.24 15.07 2.35
C GLU A 201 10.20 13.94 2.37
N ALA A 202 10.40 12.89 1.57
CA ALA A 202 9.48 11.76 1.52
C ALA A 202 9.45 10.99 2.85
N ALA A 203 10.61 10.85 3.51
CA ALA A 203 10.68 10.28 4.86
C ALA A 203 9.93 11.13 5.89
N LEU A 204 10.13 12.45 5.90
CA LEU A 204 9.41 13.37 6.80
C LEU A 204 7.91 13.41 6.53
N THR A 205 7.48 13.10 5.31
CA THR A 205 6.06 12.98 4.96
C THR A 205 5.44 11.71 5.53
N LEU A 206 6.07 10.54 5.34
CA LEU A 206 5.50 9.24 5.74
C LEU A 206 5.53 8.99 7.24
N ILE A 207 6.64 9.36 7.87
CA ILE A 207 7.00 8.87 9.20
C ILE A 207 6.10 9.39 10.31
N PRO A 208 5.62 10.65 10.32
CA PRO A 208 4.69 11.13 11.35
C PRO A 208 3.49 10.21 11.60
N ARG A 209 2.86 9.66 10.55
CA ARG A 209 1.70 8.76 10.69
C ARG A 209 2.06 7.37 11.25
N ASN A 210 3.32 6.96 11.14
CA ASN A 210 3.85 5.73 11.71
C ASN A 210 4.37 5.89 13.14
N MET A 211 4.42 7.12 13.69
CA MET A 211 4.89 7.36 15.05
C MET A 211 3.73 7.48 16.04
N LYS A 212 4.01 7.14 17.30
CA LYS A 212 3.17 7.49 18.45
C LYS A 212 4.05 8.02 19.59
N PRO A 213 3.57 9.01 20.36
CA PRO A 213 4.28 9.46 21.55
C PRO A 213 4.52 8.33 22.56
N ALA A 214 5.66 8.38 23.24
CA ALA A 214 6.03 7.48 24.33
C ALA A 214 6.88 8.24 25.36
N SER A 215 7.13 7.62 26.52
CA SER A 215 8.04 8.19 27.50
C SER A 215 9.42 8.39 26.90
N GLY A 216 9.89 9.65 26.87
CA GLY A 216 11.21 10.00 26.33
C GLY A 216 11.28 10.18 24.81
N GLY A 217 10.14 10.23 24.11
CA GLY A 217 10.09 10.58 22.68
C GLY A 217 8.97 9.87 21.93
N TYR A 218 9.32 9.13 20.88
CA TYR A 218 8.40 8.49 19.96
C TYR A 218 8.78 7.03 19.71
N VAL A 219 7.79 6.18 19.52
CA VAL A 219 7.98 4.79 19.08
C VAL A 219 7.17 4.53 17.82
N TRP A 220 7.54 3.48 17.09
CA TRP A 220 6.73 2.97 16.00
C TRP A 220 5.35 2.57 16.52
N ARG A 221 4.32 3.12 15.88
CA ARG A 221 2.93 2.65 16.00
C ARG A 221 2.78 1.31 15.31
N THR A 222 3.40 1.14 14.15
CA THR A 222 3.42 -0.07 13.33
C THR A 222 3.64 -1.33 14.17
N ASP A 223 2.81 -2.35 13.92
CA ASP A 223 2.92 -3.62 14.62
C ASP A 223 4.27 -4.29 14.34
N PRO A 224 5.09 -4.60 15.36
CA PRO A 224 6.40 -5.17 15.14
C PRO A 224 6.36 -6.59 14.54
N ARG A 225 5.19 -7.26 14.57
CA ARG A 225 4.98 -8.58 13.92
C ARG A 225 4.97 -8.51 12.40
N LEU A 226 4.81 -7.31 11.81
CA LEU A 226 4.93 -7.10 10.36
C LEU A 226 6.31 -7.45 9.81
N ARG A 227 7.32 -7.54 10.69
CA ARG A 227 8.69 -7.95 10.37
C ARG A 227 8.93 -9.46 10.57
N HIS A 228 7.90 -10.22 10.92
CA HIS A 228 7.99 -11.67 10.96
C HIS A 228 7.99 -12.24 9.53
N PRO A 229 8.85 -13.22 9.23
CA PRO A 229 8.80 -13.93 7.95
C PRO A 229 7.47 -14.65 7.77
N SER A 230 6.90 -14.62 6.56
CA SER A 230 5.74 -15.45 6.23
C SER A 230 6.10 -16.94 6.39
N PRO A 231 5.24 -17.78 7.01
CA PRO A 231 5.49 -19.21 7.15
C PRO A 231 5.46 -19.96 5.83
N LEU A 232 4.69 -19.47 4.86
CA LEU A 232 4.57 -20.01 3.51
C LEU A 232 4.70 -18.87 2.51
N MET A 233 5.52 -19.06 1.49
CA MET A 233 5.71 -18.12 0.39
C MET A 233 5.16 -18.76 -0.88
N MET A 234 4.69 -17.93 -1.81
CA MET A 234 4.24 -18.44 -3.11
C MET A 234 5.44 -18.98 -3.91
N THR A 235 5.20 -20.01 -4.71
CA THR A 235 6.15 -20.40 -5.75
C THR A 235 6.01 -19.47 -6.96
N GLU A 236 6.96 -19.51 -7.90
CA GLU A 236 6.85 -18.70 -9.11
C GLU A 236 5.65 -19.12 -9.97
N GLU A 237 5.35 -20.42 -10.02
CA GLU A 237 4.19 -20.96 -10.72
C GLU A 237 2.87 -20.43 -10.15
N GLN A 238 2.77 -20.32 -8.82
CA GLN A 238 1.61 -19.73 -8.17
C GLN A 238 1.47 -18.23 -8.46
N VAL A 239 2.59 -17.51 -8.57
CA VAL A 239 2.56 -16.10 -8.97
C VAL A 239 2.10 -15.97 -10.43
N TYR A 240 2.65 -16.77 -11.35
CA TYR A 240 2.20 -16.78 -12.74
C TYR A 240 0.72 -17.14 -12.88
N ALA A 241 0.24 -18.13 -12.12
CA ALA A 241 -1.17 -18.48 -12.12
C ALA A 241 -2.03 -17.28 -11.70
N SER A 242 -1.63 -16.55 -10.66
CA SER A 242 -2.34 -15.36 -10.19
C SER A 242 -2.33 -14.23 -11.24
N LEU A 243 -1.18 -13.95 -11.84
CA LEU A 243 -1.05 -12.89 -12.85
C LEU A 243 -1.85 -13.19 -14.13
N ARG A 244 -1.84 -14.45 -14.59
CA ARG A 244 -2.62 -14.90 -15.77
C ARG A 244 -4.13 -14.84 -15.55
N SER A 245 -4.58 -14.88 -14.30
CA SER A 245 -6.00 -14.80 -13.94
C SER A 245 -6.52 -13.36 -13.89
N ILE A 246 -5.65 -12.34 -13.99
CA ILE A 246 -6.09 -10.94 -14.05
C ILE A 246 -6.75 -10.69 -15.41
N GLN A 247 -8.04 -10.44 -15.40
CA GLN A 247 -8.85 -10.11 -16.59
C GLN A 247 -9.08 -8.60 -16.74
N THR A 248 -8.68 -7.82 -15.73
CA THR A 248 -8.90 -6.39 -15.67
C THR A 248 -7.86 -5.62 -16.47
N PRO A 249 -8.24 -4.53 -17.17
CA PRO A 249 -7.28 -3.60 -17.72
C PRO A 249 -6.30 -3.16 -16.64
N THR A 250 -5.01 -3.34 -16.90
CA THR A 250 -3.96 -3.16 -15.91
C THR A 250 -2.87 -2.22 -16.41
N LEU A 251 -2.44 -1.29 -15.55
CA LEU A 251 -1.25 -0.47 -15.75
C LEU A 251 -0.16 -0.88 -14.77
N PHE A 252 1.03 -1.20 -15.27
CA PHE A 252 2.25 -1.30 -14.48
C PHE A 252 3.07 -0.03 -14.64
N VAL A 253 3.19 0.74 -13.56
CA VAL A 253 4.10 1.89 -13.47
C VAL A 253 5.47 1.38 -12.99
N ARG A 254 6.42 1.30 -13.91
CA ARG A 254 7.77 0.77 -13.68
C ARG A 254 8.75 1.91 -13.44
N ALA A 255 9.26 2.02 -12.21
CA ALA A 255 10.27 3.01 -11.87
C ALA A 255 11.65 2.59 -12.40
N GLU A 256 12.37 3.51 -13.04
CA GLU A 256 13.71 3.25 -13.60
C GLU A 256 14.71 2.72 -12.56
N LYS A 257 14.66 3.26 -11.34
CA LYS A 257 15.52 2.85 -10.21
C LYS A 257 14.70 2.21 -9.09
N GLY A 258 13.61 1.53 -9.46
CA GLY A 258 12.72 0.82 -8.55
C GLY A 258 13.34 -0.42 -7.90
N LEU A 259 12.62 -1.04 -6.96
CA LEU A 259 13.03 -2.34 -6.41
C LEU A 259 12.99 -3.45 -7.46
N LEU A 260 12.10 -3.31 -8.45
CA LEU A 260 11.90 -4.31 -9.49
C LEU A 260 12.84 -4.15 -10.67
N SER A 261 13.53 -3.01 -10.84
CA SER A 261 14.38 -2.74 -11.99
C SER A 261 15.54 -3.74 -12.14
N TYR A 262 15.98 -4.35 -11.03
CA TYR A 262 17.06 -5.34 -11.01
C TYR A 262 16.58 -6.80 -10.98
N ARG A 263 15.26 -7.02 -11.00
CA ARG A 263 14.68 -8.37 -10.90
C ARG A 263 14.69 -9.06 -12.26
N LYS A 264 15.39 -10.18 -12.36
CA LYS A 264 15.26 -11.11 -13.50
C LYS A 264 13.85 -11.70 -13.53
N GLY A 265 13.28 -11.92 -14.71
CA GLY A 265 11.95 -12.51 -14.83
C GLY A 265 10.79 -11.51 -14.83
N LEU A 266 11.06 -10.20 -14.76
CA LEU A 266 10.02 -9.19 -14.62
C LEU A 266 9.22 -9.00 -15.91
N ASP A 267 9.88 -9.04 -17.05
CA ASP A 267 9.21 -8.88 -18.35
C ASP A 267 8.32 -10.11 -18.63
N GLU A 268 8.77 -11.31 -18.27
CA GLU A 268 7.96 -12.53 -18.39
C GLU A 268 6.71 -12.51 -17.49
N ARG A 269 6.81 -11.93 -16.29
CA ARG A 269 5.65 -11.68 -15.43
C ARG A 269 4.69 -10.64 -16.03
N ALA A 270 5.22 -9.64 -16.73
CA ALA A 270 4.42 -8.61 -17.37
C ALA A 270 3.63 -9.22 -18.53
N ASP A 271 4.29 -10.02 -19.36
CA ASP A 271 3.70 -10.76 -20.49
C ASP A 271 2.62 -11.75 -20.05
N ALA A 272 2.61 -12.16 -18.77
CA ALA A 272 1.62 -13.08 -18.24
C ALA A 272 0.24 -12.42 -17.99
N ILE A 273 0.16 -11.09 -17.97
CA ILE A 273 -1.09 -10.34 -17.75
C ILE A 273 -1.67 -9.93 -19.12
N PRO A 274 -2.84 -10.43 -19.55
CA PRO A 274 -3.34 -10.25 -20.92
C PRO A 274 -3.53 -8.81 -21.40
N ASP A 275 -4.03 -7.91 -20.54
CA ASP A 275 -4.29 -6.49 -20.86
C ASP A 275 -3.44 -5.57 -19.96
N LEU A 276 -2.11 -5.76 -20.05
CA LEU A 276 -1.14 -4.95 -19.34
C LEU A 276 -0.57 -3.84 -20.23
N LYS A 277 -0.65 -2.60 -19.75
CA LYS A 277 0.13 -1.47 -20.24
C LYS A 277 1.29 -1.21 -19.29
N ILE A 278 2.46 -0.85 -19.82
CA ILE A 278 3.62 -0.48 -19.02
C ILE A 278 3.93 1.00 -19.24
N ALA A 279 4.04 1.76 -18.14
CA ALA A 279 4.55 3.12 -18.15
C ALA A 279 5.91 3.16 -17.44
N HIS A 280 6.95 3.54 -18.15
CA HIS A 280 8.27 3.78 -17.57
C HIS A 280 8.34 5.20 -17.03
N VAL A 281 8.75 5.35 -15.77
CA VAL A 281 8.81 6.64 -15.09
C VAL A 281 10.17 6.83 -14.41
N PRO A 282 10.69 8.07 -14.33
CA PRO A 282 11.89 8.36 -13.57
C PRO A 282 11.66 8.12 -12.07
N GLY A 283 12.75 8.02 -11.32
CA GLY A 283 12.73 7.91 -9.86
C GLY A 283 12.94 6.50 -9.32
N GLY A 284 12.82 6.38 -7.99
CA GLY A 284 13.03 5.15 -7.24
C GLY A 284 11.75 4.38 -6.96
N HIS A 285 11.81 3.44 -6.02
CA HIS A 285 10.67 2.59 -5.63
C HIS A 285 9.43 3.38 -5.17
N HIS A 286 9.63 4.59 -4.65
CA HIS A 286 8.57 5.50 -4.20
C HIS A 286 8.33 6.64 -5.19
N CYS A 287 8.43 6.40 -6.50
CA CYS A 287 8.26 7.42 -7.55
C CYS A 287 6.92 8.20 -7.51
N HIS A 288 5.91 7.67 -6.84
CA HIS A 288 4.62 8.34 -6.60
C HIS A 288 4.62 9.34 -5.44
N LEU A 289 5.69 9.36 -4.63
CA LEU A 289 5.84 10.21 -3.44
C LEU A 289 7.13 11.05 -3.48
N ASP A 290 8.20 10.49 -4.06
CA ASP A 290 9.55 11.01 -3.95
C ASP A 290 10.11 11.46 -5.30
N GLY A 291 10.82 12.58 -5.30
CA GLY A 291 11.30 13.24 -6.51
C GLY A 291 10.17 13.87 -7.33
N ASP A 292 10.31 13.82 -8.66
CA ASP A 292 9.30 14.29 -9.61
C ASP A 292 8.19 13.25 -9.80
N THR A 293 7.03 13.51 -9.21
CA THR A 293 5.85 12.63 -9.28
C THR A 293 4.99 12.87 -10.53
N GLY A 294 5.27 13.92 -11.32
CA GLY A 294 4.49 14.31 -12.49
C GLY A 294 4.28 13.19 -13.50
N PRO A 295 5.34 12.48 -13.94
CA PRO A 295 5.20 11.36 -14.88
C PRO A 295 4.33 10.21 -14.36
N VAL A 296 4.36 9.93 -13.05
CA VAL A 296 3.51 8.91 -12.42
C VAL A 296 2.04 9.35 -12.44
N VAL A 297 1.78 10.60 -12.06
CA VAL A 297 0.43 11.19 -12.07
C VAL A 297 -0.15 11.16 -13.49
N GLU A 298 0.60 11.61 -14.50
CA GLU A 298 0.15 11.64 -15.89
C GLU A 298 -0.21 10.24 -16.41
N ALA A 299 0.66 9.26 -16.20
CA ALA A 299 0.43 7.89 -16.63
C ALA A 299 -0.85 7.29 -16.02
N ILE A 300 -1.05 7.50 -14.71
CA ILE A 300 -2.21 6.97 -13.99
C ILE A 300 -3.49 7.71 -14.40
N MET A 301 -3.48 9.04 -14.51
CA MET A 301 -4.66 9.80 -14.94
C MET A 301 -5.09 9.42 -16.35
N LYS A 302 -4.15 9.32 -17.29
CA LYS A 302 -4.42 8.89 -18.66
C LYS A 302 -5.09 7.52 -18.67
N PHE A 303 -4.48 6.55 -17.99
CA PHE A 303 -4.99 5.19 -17.94
C PHE A 303 -6.37 5.08 -17.30
N LEU A 304 -6.61 5.78 -16.19
CA LEU A 304 -7.89 5.74 -15.50
C LEU A 304 -9.00 6.49 -16.23
N GLY A 305 -8.64 7.49 -17.04
CA GLY A 305 -9.53 8.33 -17.84
C GLY A 305 -9.97 7.70 -19.17
N ASP A 306 -9.20 6.76 -19.73
CA ASP A 306 -9.67 5.97 -20.88
C ASP A 306 -11.00 5.26 -20.52
N GLU A 307 -11.95 5.18 -21.45
CA GLU A 307 -13.18 4.40 -21.27
C GLU A 307 -12.91 2.89 -21.31
#